data_AF-A0A0J9X2R7-F1
#
_entry.id   AF-A0A0J9X2R7-F1
#
_cell.length_a   1.000
_cell.length_b   1.000
_cell.length_c   1.000
_cell.angle_alpha   90.00
_cell.angle_beta   90.00
_cell.angle_gamma   90.00
#
_symmetry.space_group_name_H-M   'P 1'
#
loop_
_entity.id
_entity.type
_entity.pdbx_description
1 polymer ?
#
loop_
_entity_poly.entity_id
_entity_poly.type
_entity_poly.pdbx_seq_one_letter_code
_entity_poly.pdbx_strand_id
1 'polypeptide(L)'
;MFRSTLLSATKTTVRGVRYNSTAAKATAAASGIVNKASALVSKTVFWSKVVAELGKQIYIKEGLAPPTGPQFKAVFETLKTLGLDAFKRPQHYIEAVKANSSDYSVKFLVGTVQVLGLFSLGEIIGRRKIVGYRHH
;
A
#
# COMPACT_ATOMS: atom_id res chain seq x y z
N MET A 1 48.64 33.78 -51.38
CA MET A 1 48.07 34.15 -50.07
C MET A 1 46.68 33.54 -49.78
N PHE A 2 46.11 32.68 -50.64
CA PHE A 2 44.71 32.21 -50.54
C PHE A 2 44.50 30.77 -49.99
N ARG A 3 45.55 30.05 -49.60
CA ARG A 3 45.43 28.62 -49.22
C ARG A 3 45.09 28.36 -47.73
N SER A 4 45.34 29.30 -46.83
CA SER A 4 45.15 29.09 -45.37
C SER A 4 43.71 29.33 -44.89
N THR A 5 42.91 30.11 -45.62
CA THR A 5 41.55 30.50 -45.21
C THR A 5 40.52 29.37 -45.39
N LEU A 6 40.68 28.53 -46.42
CA LEU A 6 39.78 27.40 -46.71
C LEU A 6 39.88 26.26 -45.68
N LEU A 7 41.08 26.00 -45.15
CA LEU A 7 41.30 24.99 -44.11
C LEU A 7 40.66 25.38 -42.77
N SER A 8 40.58 26.68 -42.46
CA SER A 8 39.95 27.19 -41.24
C SER A 8 38.42 27.07 -41.28
N ALA A 9 37.79 27.42 -42.41
CA ALA A 9 36.33 27.34 -42.58
C ALA A 9 35.80 25.90 -42.50
N THR A 10 36.55 24.93 -43.03
CA THR A 10 36.19 23.50 -43.01
C THR A 10 36.29 22.92 -41.58
N LYS A 11 37.27 23.38 -40.79
CA LYS A 11 37.45 22.90 -39.40
C LYS A 11 36.34 23.39 -38.47
N THR A 12 35.80 24.58 -38.70
CA THR A 12 34.70 25.18 -37.92
C THR A 12 33.34 24.55 -38.24
N THR A 13 33.07 24.25 -39.51
CA THR A 13 31.84 23.56 -39.95
C THR A 13 31.80 22.11 -39.46
N VAL A 14 32.89 21.35 -39.57
CA VAL A 14 32.98 19.97 -39.03
C VAL A 14 32.83 19.94 -37.51
N ARG A 15 33.32 20.97 -36.80
CA ARG A 15 33.08 21.14 -35.36
C ARG A 15 31.60 21.40 -35.06
N GLY A 16 30.95 22.35 -35.73
CA GLY A 16 29.52 22.64 -35.57
C GLY A 16 28.61 21.42 -35.83
N VAL A 17 28.91 20.62 -36.86
CA VAL A 17 28.18 19.38 -37.16
C VAL A 17 28.38 18.31 -36.07
N ARG A 18 29.58 18.20 -35.49
CA ARG A 18 29.85 17.30 -34.36
C ARG A 18 29.10 17.70 -33.09
N TYR A 19 29.06 19.00 -32.76
CA TYR A 19 28.28 19.49 -31.62
C TYR A 19 26.78 19.28 -31.82
N ASN A 20 26.25 19.55 -33.02
CA ASN A 20 24.86 19.30 -33.35
C ASN A 20 24.50 17.80 -33.30
N SER A 21 25.39 16.92 -33.78
CA SER A 21 25.18 15.46 -33.70
C SER A 21 25.27 14.90 -32.28
N THR A 22 26.07 15.54 -31.40
CA THR A 22 26.19 15.13 -29.99
C THR A 22 25.00 15.63 -29.18
N ALA A 23 24.57 16.88 -29.41
CA ALA A 23 23.33 17.42 -28.85
C ALA A 23 22.11 16.62 -29.32
N ALA A 24 21.98 16.33 -30.61
CA ALA A 24 20.89 15.52 -31.16
C ALA A 24 20.87 14.09 -30.59
N LYS A 25 22.03 13.45 -30.39
CA LYS A 25 22.14 12.14 -29.71
C LYS A 25 21.75 12.21 -28.24
N ALA A 26 22.16 13.27 -27.53
CA ALA A 26 21.77 13.50 -26.14
C ALA A 26 20.26 13.76 -26.01
N THR A 27 19.68 14.56 -26.90
CA THR A 27 18.23 14.78 -26.98
C THR A 27 17.49 13.49 -27.31
N ALA A 28 17.97 12.67 -28.25
CA ALA A 28 17.37 11.39 -28.59
C ALA A 28 17.43 10.39 -27.41
N ALA A 29 18.55 10.34 -26.68
CA ALA A 29 18.68 9.53 -25.47
C ALA A 29 17.74 10.01 -24.36
N ALA A 30 17.66 11.33 -24.15
CA ALA A 30 16.72 11.94 -23.19
C ALA A 30 15.26 11.65 -23.56
N SER A 31 14.87 11.82 -24.83
CA SER A 31 13.54 11.46 -25.34
C SER A 31 13.26 9.97 -25.18
N GLY A 32 14.24 9.10 -25.39
CA GLY A 32 14.10 7.66 -25.15
C GLY A 32 13.81 7.32 -23.68
N ILE A 33 14.48 7.99 -22.74
CA ILE A 33 14.23 7.84 -21.29
C ILE A 33 12.86 8.40 -20.92
N VAL A 34 12.51 9.60 -21.41
CA VAL A 34 11.20 10.20 -21.16
C VAL A 34 10.06 9.32 -21.70
N ASN A 35 10.23 8.74 -22.88
CA ASN A 35 9.23 7.83 -23.45
C ASN A 35 9.10 6.55 -22.63
N LYS A 36 10.21 5.97 -22.15
CA LYS A 36 10.18 4.81 -21.24
C LYS A 36 9.56 5.15 -19.89
N ALA A 37 9.89 6.30 -19.32
CA ALA A 37 9.32 6.79 -18.06
C ALA A 37 7.80 7.04 -18.22
N SER A 38 7.38 7.68 -19.31
CA SER A 38 5.97 7.90 -19.64
C SER A 38 5.21 6.57 -19.81
N ALA A 39 5.82 5.57 -20.46
CA ALA A 39 5.26 4.23 -20.58
C ALA A 39 5.14 3.52 -19.22
N LEU A 40 6.09 3.69 -18.30
CA LEU A 40 6.00 3.15 -16.95
C LEU A 40 4.94 3.86 -16.12
N VAL A 41 4.89 5.20 -16.15
CA VAL A 41 3.90 5.98 -15.42
C VAL A 41 2.48 5.63 -15.87
N SER A 42 2.23 5.56 -17.19
CA SER A 42 0.92 5.18 -17.71
C SER A 42 0.50 3.77 -17.27
N LYS A 43 1.41 2.79 -17.29
CA LYS A 43 1.15 1.44 -16.77
C LYS A 43 0.87 1.43 -15.26
N THR A 44 1.69 2.12 -14.47
CA THR A 44 1.51 2.20 -13.02
C THR A 44 0.19 2.86 -12.65
N VAL A 45 -0.20 3.93 -13.33
CA VAL A 45 -1.48 4.62 -13.12
C VAL A 45 -2.66 3.71 -13.49
N PHE A 46 -2.54 2.91 -14.55
CA PHE A 46 -3.58 1.94 -14.90
C PHE A 46 -3.73 0.89 -13.80
N TRP A 47 -2.64 0.24 -13.39
CA TRP A 47 -2.68 -0.80 -12.36
C TRP A 47 -3.09 -0.26 -10.99
N SER A 48 -2.70 0.97 -10.63
CA SER A 48 -3.13 1.57 -9.36
C SER A 48 -4.64 1.81 -9.32
N LYS A 49 -5.26 2.20 -10.44
CA LYS A 49 -6.72 2.32 -10.54
C LYS A 49 -7.41 0.97 -10.39
N VAL A 50 -6.89 -0.08 -11.04
CA VAL A 50 -7.45 -1.43 -10.92
C VAL A 50 -7.36 -1.92 -9.47
N VAL A 51 -6.20 -1.75 -8.82
CA VAL A 51 -6.01 -2.13 -7.41
C VAL A 51 -6.94 -1.31 -6.50
N ALA A 52 -7.16 -0.03 -6.78
CA ALA A 52 -8.09 0.80 -6.02
C ALA A 52 -9.54 0.33 -6.13
N GLU A 53 -10.02 0.00 -7.34
CA GLU A 53 -11.37 -0.54 -7.54
C GLU A 53 -11.54 -1.93 -6.89
N LEU A 54 -10.54 -2.80 -7.02
CA LEU A 54 -10.54 -4.10 -6.33
C LEU A 54 -10.56 -3.92 -4.80
N GLY A 55 -9.75 -2.99 -4.28
CA GLY A 55 -9.73 -2.65 -2.86
C GLY A 55 -11.10 -2.16 -2.37
N LYS A 56 -11.79 -1.33 -3.15
CA LYS A 56 -13.15 -0.86 -2.84
C LYS A 56 -14.16 -1.99 -2.79
N GLN A 57 -14.09 -2.95 -3.72
CA GLN A 57 -14.97 -4.12 -3.71
C GLN A 57 -14.77 -4.96 -2.45
N ILE A 58 -13.51 -5.24 -2.08
CA ILE A 58 -13.17 -5.99 -0.87
C ILE A 58 -13.66 -5.24 0.38
N TYR A 59 -13.42 -3.93 0.46
CA TYR A 59 -13.85 -3.11 1.59
C TYR A 59 -15.36 -3.21 1.86
N ILE A 60 -16.17 -3.18 0.80
CA ILE A 60 -17.63 -3.29 0.90
C ILE A 60 -18.06 -4.73 1.19
N LYS A 61 -17.46 -5.72 0.52
CA LYS A 61 -17.83 -7.14 0.65
C LYS A 61 -17.49 -7.73 2.01
N GLU A 62 -16.33 -7.37 2.56
CA GLU A 62 -15.86 -7.80 3.87
C GLU A 62 -16.46 -6.98 5.02
N GLY A 63 -17.28 -5.97 4.72
CA GLY A 63 -17.92 -5.15 5.74
C GLY A 63 -16.91 -4.41 6.63
N LEU A 64 -15.79 -3.95 6.07
CA LEU A 64 -14.76 -3.18 6.78
C LEU A 64 -15.23 -1.76 7.14
N ALA A 65 -16.45 -1.39 6.74
CA ALA A 65 -17.11 -0.18 7.18
C ALA A 65 -17.41 -0.25 8.68
N PRO A 66 -17.28 0.88 9.41
CA PRO A 66 -17.65 0.90 10.81
C PRO A 66 -19.14 0.52 10.96
N PRO A 67 -19.47 -0.37 11.90
CA PRO A 67 -20.84 -0.81 12.10
C PRO A 67 -21.75 0.34 12.54
N THR A 68 -23.04 0.19 12.29
CA THR A 68 -24.03 1.19 12.71
C THR A 68 -24.20 1.22 14.24
N GLY A 69 -24.58 2.37 14.81
CA GLY A 69 -24.79 2.51 16.26
C GLY A 69 -25.68 1.42 16.91
N PRO A 70 -26.78 0.98 16.28
CA PRO A 70 -27.59 -0.13 16.78
C PRO A 70 -26.87 -1.48 16.81
N GLN A 71 -26.06 -1.78 15.78
CA GLN A 71 -25.28 -3.04 15.73
C GLN A 71 -24.26 -3.10 16.85
N PHE A 72 -23.62 -1.97 17.17
CA PHE A 72 -22.69 -1.88 18.30
C PHE A 72 -23.37 -2.20 19.63
N LYS A 73 -24.56 -1.64 19.87
CA LYS A 73 -25.36 -1.93 21.07
C LYS A 73 -25.73 -3.42 21.16
N ALA A 74 -26.12 -4.03 20.04
CA ALA A 74 -26.45 -5.45 20.00
C ALA A 74 -25.24 -6.31 20.41
N VAL A 75 -24.06 -6.06 19.86
CA VAL A 75 -22.84 -6.79 20.23
C VAL A 75 -22.51 -6.58 21.72
N PHE A 76 -22.60 -5.34 22.22
CA PHE A 76 -22.32 -5.05 23.62
C PHE A 76 -23.26 -5.81 24.58
N GLU A 77 -24.57 -5.83 24.33
CA GLU A 77 -25.52 -6.57 25.17
C GLU A 77 -25.30 -8.09 25.09
N THR A 78 -24.94 -8.64 23.91
CA THR A 78 -24.58 -10.06 23.79
C THR A 78 -23.32 -10.41 24.60
N LEU A 79 -22.27 -9.59 24.53
CA LEU A 79 -21.05 -9.81 25.30
C LEU A 79 -21.29 -9.70 26.81
N LYS A 80 -22.11 -8.73 27.23
CA LYS A 80 -22.49 -8.54 28.62
C LYS A 80 -23.25 -9.75 29.18
N THR A 81 -24.22 -10.27 28.42
CA THR A 81 -25.00 -11.45 28.82
C THR A 81 -24.13 -12.71 28.86
N LEU A 82 -23.30 -12.94 27.82
CA LEU A 82 -22.33 -14.05 27.83
C LEU A 82 -21.37 -13.97 29.02
N GLY A 83 -20.85 -12.77 29.32
CA GLY A 83 -19.96 -12.57 30.46
C GLY A 83 -20.63 -12.93 31.78
N LEU A 84 -21.85 -12.41 32.02
CA LEU A 84 -22.61 -12.71 33.23
C LEU A 84 -22.96 -14.20 33.35
N ASP A 85 -23.29 -14.86 32.24
CA ASP A 85 -23.61 -16.29 32.24
C ASP A 85 -22.37 -17.16 32.48
N ALA A 86 -21.21 -16.78 31.92
CA ALA A 86 -19.94 -17.44 32.18
C ALA A 86 -19.54 -17.35 33.66
N PHE A 87 -19.76 -16.20 34.31
CA PHE A 87 -19.52 -16.04 35.76
C PHE A 87 -20.48 -16.87 36.62
N LYS A 88 -21.76 -16.97 36.24
CA LYS A 88 -22.77 -17.71 37.00
C LYS A 88 -22.63 -19.23 36.85
N ARG A 89 -22.13 -19.72 35.71
CA ARG A 89 -22.03 -21.15 35.39
C ARG A 89 -20.70 -21.50 34.71
N PRO A 90 -19.57 -21.46 35.46
CA PRO A 90 -18.24 -21.65 34.87
C PRO A 90 -18.02 -23.06 34.32
N GLN A 91 -18.57 -24.09 34.97
CA GLN A 91 -18.40 -25.51 34.58
C GLN A 91 -18.99 -25.78 33.18
N HIS A 92 -20.23 -25.32 32.94
CA HIS A 92 -20.92 -25.49 31.65
C HIS A 92 -20.20 -24.80 30.49
N TYR A 93 -19.55 -23.65 30.76
CA TYR A 93 -18.82 -22.91 29.74
C TYR A 93 -17.52 -23.63 29.34
N ILE A 94 -16.79 -24.18 30.31
CA ILE A 94 -15.55 -24.94 30.07
C ILE A 94 -15.85 -26.21 29.27
N GLU A 95 -16.93 -26.92 29.61
CA GLU A 95 -17.36 -28.11 28.88
C GLU A 95 -17.76 -27.80 27.44
N ALA A 96 -18.51 -26.72 27.21
CA ALA A 96 -18.91 -26.28 25.87
C ALA A 96 -17.70 -25.91 24.97
N VAL A 97 -16.69 -25.25 25.55
CA VAL A 97 -15.45 -24.90 24.84
C VAL A 97 -14.61 -26.15 24.55
N LYS A 98 -14.52 -27.07 25.51
CA LYS A 98 -13.76 -28.32 25.36
C LYS A 98 -14.37 -29.25 24.31
N ALA A 99 -15.70 -29.30 24.22
CA ALA A 99 -16.42 -30.13 23.25
C ALA A 99 -16.19 -29.71 21.79
N ASN A 100 -15.88 -28.43 21.53
CA ASN A 100 -15.69 -27.90 20.17
C ASN A 100 -14.28 -27.36 19.91
N SER A 101 -13.28 -27.86 20.65
CA SER A 101 -11.99 -27.19 20.82
C SER A 101 -11.18 -26.92 19.53
N SER A 102 -11.24 -27.77 18.51
CA SER A 102 -10.35 -27.65 17.34
C SER A 102 -10.71 -26.51 16.39
N ASP A 103 -11.97 -26.35 15.99
CA ASP A 103 -12.38 -25.29 15.05
C ASP A 103 -12.47 -23.91 15.74
N TYR A 104 -12.92 -23.89 17.00
CA TYR A 104 -13.07 -22.65 17.77
C TYR A 104 -11.72 -22.02 18.12
N SER A 105 -10.70 -22.82 18.42
CA SER A 105 -9.36 -22.30 18.73
C SER A 105 -8.72 -21.60 17.53
N VAL A 106 -8.86 -22.15 16.32
CA VAL A 106 -8.34 -21.53 15.09
C VAL A 106 -9.05 -20.21 14.80
N LYS A 107 -10.39 -20.20 14.86
CA LYS A 107 -11.18 -18.97 14.63
C LYS A 107 -10.88 -17.89 15.65
N PHE A 108 -10.74 -18.28 16.92
CA PHE A 108 -10.34 -17.35 18.00
C PHE A 108 -8.93 -16.80 17.77
N LEU A 109 -7.97 -17.65 17.39
CA LEU A 109 -6.61 -17.24 17.08
C LEU A 109 -6.58 -16.24 15.92
N VAL A 110 -7.25 -16.55 14.82
CA VAL A 110 -7.33 -15.65 13.65
C VAL A 110 -7.98 -14.31 14.03
N GLY A 111 -9.09 -14.35 14.78
CA GLY A 111 -9.78 -13.14 15.24
C GLY A 111 -8.92 -12.29 16.18
N THR A 112 -8.21 -12.92 17.12
CA THR A 112 -7.30 -12.20 18.04
C THR A 112 -6.13 -11.57 17.32
N VAL A 113 -5.51 -12.28 16.37
CA VAL A 113 -4.45 -11.72 15.51
C VAL A 113 -4.98 -10.53 14.70
N GLN A 114 -6.20 -10.61 14.18
CA GLN A 114 -6.82 -9.52 13.44
C GLN A 114 -7.06 -8.28 14.33
N VAL A 115 -7.59 -8.47 15.54
CA VAL A 115 -7.80 -7.38 16.51
C VAL A 115 -6.47 -6.74 16.91
N LEU A 116 -5.43 -7.54 17.19
CA LEU A 116 -4.09 -7.04 17.48
C LEU A 116 -3.52 -6.25 16.30
N GLY A 117 -3.69 -6.74 15.07
CA GLY A 117 -3.27 -6.05 13.85
C GLY A 117 -3.96 -4.70 13.67
N LEU A 118 -5.28 -4.63 13.87
CA LEU A 118 -6.05 -3.38 13.79
C LEU A 118 -5.66 -2.40 14.91
N PHE A 119 -5.38 -2.90 16.11
CA PHE A 119 -4.89 -2.08 17.22
C PHE A 119 -3.54 -1.44 16.90
N SER A 120 -2.58 -2.22 16.41
CA SER A 120 -1.26 -1.70 15.99
C SER A 120 -1.38 -0.72 14.82
N LEU A 121 -2.28 -0.97 13.87
CA LEU A 121 -2.54 -0.03 12.77
C LEU A 121 -3.09 1.31 13.30
N GLY A 122 -4.01 1.27 14.27
CA GLY A 122 -4.52 2.45 14.95
C GLY A 122 -3.41 3.23 15.66
N GLU A 123 -2.48 2.55 16.31
CA GLU A 123 -1.32 3.16 16.97
C GLU A 123 -0.37 3.83 15.95
N ILE A 124 -0.14 3.22 14.79
CA ILE A 124 0.66 3.81 13.70
C ILE A 124 0.00 5.09 13.17
N ILE A 125 -1.31 5.07 12.94
CA ILE A 125 -2.08 6.24 12.47
C ILE A 125 -2.09 7.34 13.53
N GLY A 126 -2.34 6.99 14.79
CA GLY A 126 -2.38 7.92 15.93
C GLY A 126 -1.03 8.60 16.15
N ARG A 127 0.09 7.87 16.03
CA ARG A 127 1.44 8.43 16.16
C ARG A 127 2.00 9.04 14.88
N ARG A 128 1.38 8.80 13.73
CA ARG A 128 1.87 9.16 12.38
C ARG A 128 3.32 8.72 12.12
N LYS A 129 3.73 7.60 12.72
CA LYS A 129 5.08 7.03 12.62
C LYS A 129 4.97 5.54 12.36
N ILE A 130 5.67 5.08 11.32
CA ILE A 130 5.70 3.67 10.90
C ILE A 130 6.68 2.87 11.77
N VAL A 131 7.81 3.48 12.18
CA VAL A 131 8.86 2.81 12.94
C VAL A 131 9.33 3.70 14.09
N GLY A 132 9.15 3.23 15.33
CA GLY A 132 9.80 3.72 16.55
C GLY A 132 9.63 5.21 16.88
N TYR A 133 10.10 5.59 18.06
CA TYR A 133 10.44 6.99 18.33
C TYR A 133 11.89 7.21 17.92
N ARG A 134 12.23 8.38 17.37
CA ARG A 134 13.63 8.77 17.20
C ARG A 134 14.22 8.89 18.61
N HIS A 135 15.00 7.90 18.99
CA HIS A 135 15.82 7.93 20.18
C HIS A 135 16.77 9.13 20.04
N HIS A 136 16.70 10.03 21.03
CA HIS A 136 17.78 10.91 21.42
C HIS A 136 18.34 10.34 22.72
#